data_AF-A0A914DR77-F1
#
_entry.id   AF-A0A914DR77-F1
#
_cell.length_a   1.000
_cell.length_b   1.000
_cell.length_c   1.000
_cell.angle_alpha   90.00
_cell.angle_beta   90.00
_cell.angle_gamma   90.00
#
_symmetry.space_group_name_H-M   'P 1'
#
loop_
_entity.id
_entity.type
_entity.pdbx_description
1 polymer ?
#
loop_
_entity_poly.entity_id
_entity_poly.type
_entity_poly.pdbx_seq_one_letter_code
_entity_poly.pdbx_strand_id
1 'polypeptide(L)'
;MWVYFILYANIWLFGFAQTTIDSKKRITCSPSISTTEELCVYRGCIWDSTPDSAGIDKPNCYFPQNTGYIAEDPINNNPLTLKKSSTGPKNPFGQDFDELIFQTKQIGSGIHISITPKGTTRYIPPIPVNPSPNLASSDQFSVVKTNDSIFSFAIQRQSSGTKIWDTSLGGLLFADKFLQIANFWDPTGLTIKWWISEFARFRNTTISMDGLWMDMDEPTNFGTTTHGTYKQYGQKWPTNEPLSCPISGPDSGYDAPPYYTYSSYHNGGFLASVTLCMCGVTVRSNQTFYDTKNLYGLSVMVATAQVQKQAIGQLFLLPEYMEVIGLETTMQIGMISNIPLSLYKNSTYLESHSSEQILLFNAALNGGTVFRPVFFEFPNDPLTYGLSFQFMWGPALIVIPVIGPNATSVAGYLPTNSTWYSMYDYFYGNQIAGGQNNFTAPSTYLIPTFVRGGYILPRQKPSVTTTLSRLNEMQLLITLDTNGLAKGELYWDDGDSVIDDINTYSYYHFVYNFVVQKQNAVLNITLAKQTATFDLTTLDNLEIFGYPYTPNLNSAKLNGNPVSINTATSSYSPFTKILNITTTNFINLNINRPSWILTWDNQ
;
A
#
# COMPACT_ATOMS: atom_id res chain seq x y z
N MET A 1 -14.25 91.37 -9.48
CA MET A 1 -14.35 90.75 -8.14
C MET A 1 -14.02 89.28 -8.31
N TRP A 2 -12.82 88.86 -7.93
CA TRP A 2 -12.32 87.50 -8.14
C TRP A 2 -12.05 86.86 -6.79
N VAL A 3 -12.54 85.64 -6.60
CA VAL A 3 -12.42 84.88 -5.34
C VAL A 3 -11.40 83.77 -5.52
N TYR A 4 -10.47 83.66 -4.57
CA TYR A 4 -9.45 82.62 -4.53
C TYR A 4 -10.04 81.28 -4.09
N PHE A 5 -9.49 80.18 -4.61
CA PHE A 5 -9.48 78.88 -3.93
C PHE A 5 -8.03 78.40 -3.81
N ILE A 6 -7.66 77.99 -2.60
CA ILE A 6 -6.36 77.37 -2.30
C ILE A 6 -6.54 75.86 -2.37
N LEU A 7 -5.77 75.19 -3.23
CA LEU A 7 -5.70 73.74 -3.30
C LEU A 7 -4.47 73.26 -2.53
N TYR A 8 -4.68 72.49 -1.47
CA TYR A 8 -3.62 71.78 -0.77
C TYR A 8 -3.20 70.52 -1.55
N ALA A 9 -1.89 70.25 -1.59
CA ALA A 9 -1.35 69.05 -2.19
C ALA A 9 -1.67 67.83 -1.32
N ASN A 10 -2.54 66.94 -1.80
CA ASN A 10 -2.68 65.61 -1.21
C ASN A 10 -1.56 64.70 -1.71
N ILE A 11 -0.76 64.21 -0.78
CA ILE A 11 0.22 63.15 -1.00
C ILE A 11 -0.54 61.88 -1.36
N TRP A 12 -0.33 61.37 -2.57
CA TRP A 12 -0.81 60.05 -2.95
C TRP A 12 0.04 58.99 -2.22
N LEU A 13 -0.45 58.55 -1.07
CA LEU A 13 -0.07 57.25 -0.51
C LEU A 13 -0.53 56.17 -1.48
N PHE A 14 0.39 55.65 -2.29
CA PHE A 14 0.20 54.40 -3.01
C PHE A 14 0.11 53.26 -1.99
N GLY A 15 -1.09 53.05 -1.47
CA GLY A 15 -1.44 51.79 -0.81
C GLY A 15 -1.38 50.68 -1.86
N PHE A 16 -0.28 49.93 -1.88
CA PHE A 16 -0.25 48.65 -2.58
C PHE A 16 -1.28 47.75 -1.92
N ALA A 17 -2.44 47.57 -2.58
CA ALA A 17 -3.40 46.55 -2.22
C ALA A 17 -2.74 45.19 -2.50
N GLN A 18 -2.07 44.65 -1.48
CA GLN A 18 -1.46 43.32 -1.52
C GLN A 18 -2.60 42.31 -1.68
N THR A 19 -2.76 41.76 -2.89
CA THR A 19 -3.85 40.85 -3.22
C THR A 19 -3.75 39.61 -2.34
N THR A 20 -4.65 39.50 -1.37
CA THR A 20 -4.69 38.39 -0.42
C THR A 20 -5.01 37.09 -1.15
N ILE A 21 -4.25 36.04 -0.87
CA ILE A 21 -4.48 34.73 -1.48
C ILE A 21 -5.60 34.02 -0.71
N ASP A 22 -6.52 33.39 -1.44
CA ASP A 22 -7.52 32.43 -0.93
C ASP A 22 -6.87 31.47 0.08
N SER A 23 -7.46 31.34 1.27
CA SER A 23 -6.91 30.55 2.38
C SER A 23 -6.57 29.12 1.98
N LYS A 24 -7.39 28.52 1.10
CA LYS A 24 -7.21 27.16 0.58
C LYS A 24 -6.04 27.00 -0.40
N LYS A 25 -5.43 28.11 -0.82
CA LYS A 25 -4.32 28.16 -1.80
C LYS A 25 -3.01 28.66 -1.19
N ARG A 26 -2.93 28.78 0.13
CA ARG A 26 -1.74 29.29 0.82
C ARG A 26 -0.73 28.18 1.08
N ILE A 27 0.46 28.32 0.53
CA ILE A 27 1.62 27.50 0.89
C ILE A 27 2.31 28.19 2.07
N THR A 28 2.49 27.49 3.19
CA THR A 28 3.12 28.07 4.39
C THR A 28 4.56 28.49 4.11
N CYS A 29 4.93 29.71 4.53
CA CYS A 29 6.30 30.23 4.48
C CYS A 29 7.02 30.11 5.83
N SER A 30 6.28 29.74 6.88
CA SER A 30 6.85 29.42 8.18
C SER A 30 5.98 28.36 8.86
N PRO A 31 6.43 27.11 8.96
CA PRO A 31 5.64 26.02 9.54
C PRO A 31 5.50 26.12 11.07
N SER A 32 6.23 27.04 11.72
CA SER A 32 6.19 27.21 13.17
C SER A 32 4.92 27.95 13.62
N ILE A 33 4.22 27.35 14.58
CA ILE A 33 3.05 27.93 15.26
C ILE A 33 3.33 29.23 16.02
N SER A 34 4.60 29.56 16.29
CA SER A 34 5.03 30.80 16.97
C SER A 34 5.56 31.86 16.00
N THR A 35 5.30 31.73 14.70
CA THR A 35 5.71 32.73 13.69
C THR A 35 5.08 34.09 13.96
N THR A 36 5.92 35.13 14.05
CA THR A 36 5.48 36.53 14.14
C THR A 36 5.30 37.16 12.75
N GLU A 37 4.50 38.22 12.67
CA GLU A 37 4.36 39.06 11.48
C GLU A 37 5.72 39.59 10.98
N GLU A 38 6.54 40.08 11.90
CA GLU A 38 7.89 40.58 11.63
C GLU A 38 8.78 39.53 10.96
N LEU A 39 8.78 38.29 11.48
CA LEU A 39 9.53 37.18 10.89
C LEU A 39 8.99 36.79 9.51
N CYS A 40 7.66 36.86 9.31
CA CYS A 40 7.04 36.58 8.02
C CYS A 40 7.45 37.61 6.95
N VAL A 41 7.33 38.90 7.28
CA VAL A 41 7.69 40.01 6.37
C VAL A 41 9.20 40.02 6.11
N TYR A 42 10.04 39.72 7.12
CA TYR A 42 11.49 39.57 6.94
C TYR A 42 11.86 38.47 5.92
N ARG A 43 11.08 37.39 5.85
CA ARG A 43 11.24 36.33 4.82
C ARG A 43 10.71 36.71 3.43
N GLY A 44 10.18 37.93 3.26
CA GLY A 44 9.54 38.37 2.01
C GLY A 44 8.17 37.72 1.76
N CYS A 45 7.53 37.22 2.81
CA CYS A 45 6.27 36.50 2.73
C CYS A 45 5.08 37.38 3.15
N ILE A 46 3.87 36.91 2.85
CA ILE A 46 2.62 37.62 3.15
C ILE A 46 2.10 37.17 4.50
N TRP A 47 1.86 38.14 5.39
CA TRP A 47 1.15 37.92 6.64
C TRP A 47 -0.33 38.28 6.48
N ASP A 48 -1.21 37.41 6.95
CA ASP A 48 -2.65 37.68 7.08
C ASP A 48 -3.24 36.86 8.23
N SER A 49 -3.51 37.54 9.34
CA SER A 49 -4.14 37.01 10.55
C SER A 49 -5.67 37.11 10.56
N THR A 50 -6.33 37.54 9.47
CA THR A 50 -7.81 37.60 9.42
C THR A 50 -8.40 36.20 9.66
N PRO A 51 -9.39 36.02 10.56
CA PRO A 51 -10.03 34.72 10.71
C PRO A 51 -10.72 34.27 9.42
N ASP A 52 -10.60 32.98 9.06
CA ASP A 52 -11.37 32.43 7.95
C ASP A 52 -12.83 32.24 8.36
N SER A 53 -13.76 32.78 7.58
CA SER A 53 -15.21 32.71 7.85
C SER A 53 -15.78 31.28 7.87
N ALA A 54 -15.06 30.30 7.31
CA ALA A 54 -15.45 28.89 7.33
C ALA A 54 -14.77 28.07 8.46
N GLY A 55 -14.01 28.72 9.36
CA GLY A 55 -13.35 28.04 10.49
C GLY A 55 -12.19 27.13 10.09
N ILE A 56 -11.60 27.35 8.91
CA ILE A 56 -10.47 26.59 8.39
C ILE A 56 -9.18 27.04 9.08
N ASP A 57 -8.43 26.08 9.63
CA ASP A 57 -7.05 26.33 10.08
C ASP A 57 -6.17 26.65 8.86
N LYS A 58 -5.59 27.86 8.84
CA LYS A 58 -4.86 28.41 7.69
C LYS A 58 -3.50 28.97 8.11
N PRO A 59 -2.48 28.91 7.25
CA PRO A 59 -1.20 29.57 7.54
C PRO A 59 -1.38 31.09 7.49
N ASN A 60 -1.13 31.74 8.62
CA ASN A 60 -1.08 33.21 8.71
C ASN A 60 0.15 33.78 7.99
N CYS A 61 1.23 33.01 7.81
CA CYS A 61 2.40 33.37 7.02
C CYS A 61 2.56 32.47 5.79
N TYR A 62 2.48 33.03 4.58
CA TYR A 62 2.45 32.25 3.34
C TYR A 62 3.21 32.91 2.18
N PHE A 63 3.59 32.08 1.21
CA PHE A 63 4.34 32.53 0.03
C PHE A 63 3.47 33.32 -0.97
N PRO A 64 3.97 34.45 -1.52
CA PRO A 64 3.46 35.09 -2.74
C PRO A 64 3.32 34.13 -3.94
N GLN A 65 2.35 34.38 -4.83
CA GLN A 65 2.10 33.52 -6.00
C GLN A 65 3.25 33.46 -7.02
N ASN A 66 4.12 34.47 -7.07
CA ASN A 66 5.29 34.50 -7.95
C ASN A 66 6.53 33.79 -7.35
N THR A 67 6.35 33.05 -6.25
CA THR A 67 7.39 32.19 -5.66
C THR A 67 7.60 30.95 -6.52
N GLY A 68 8.70 30.93 -7.27
CA GLY A 68 9.02 29.78 -8.13
C GLY A 68 10.17 30.04 -9.09
N TYR A 69 10.15 29.26 -10.16
CA TYR A 69 11.03 29.37 -11.32
C TYR A 69 10.18 29.74 -12.55
N ILE A 70 10.82 30.19 -13.63
CA ILE A 70 10.21 30.45 -14.94
C ILE A 70 10.91 29.58 -16.00
N ALA A 71 10.20 29.17 -17.05
CA ALA A 71 10.82 28.54 -18.21
C ALA A 71 11.70 29.57 -18.96
N GLU A 72 12.96 29.21 -19.21
CA GLU A 72 13.90 30.01 -20.03
C GLU A 72 13.87 29.54 -21.50
N ASP A 73 13.80 28.23 -21.73
CA ASP A 73 13.61 27.64 -23.05
C ASP A 73 12.12 27.61 -23.46
N PRO A 74 11.80 27.41 -24.76
CA PRO A 74 10.45 27.07 -25.20
C PRO A 74 9.85 25.92 -24.38
N ILE A 75 8.67 26.15 -23.81
CA ILE A 75 8.09 25.29 -22.75
C ILE A 75 7.92 23.81 -23.13
N ASN A 76 7.78 23.52 -24.43
CA ASN A 76 7.62 22.16 -24.93
C ASN A 76 8.93 21.34 -24.93
N ASN A 77 10.10 21.98 -24.73
CA ASN A 77 11.39 21.30 -24.71
C ASN A 77 11.48 20.22 -23.61
N ASN A 78 12.28 19.18 -23.86
CA ASN A 78 12.56 18.11 -22.91
C ASN A 78 13.99 17.57 -23.17
N PRO A 79 14.99 17.91 -22.34
CA PRO A 79 14.92 18.73 -21.13
C PRO A 79 14.50 20.19 -21.37
N LEU A 80 14.01 20.84 -20.31
CA LEU A 80 13.59 22.24 -20.25
C LEU A 80 14.41 22.96 -19.17
N THR A 81 15.11 24.04 -19.53
CA THR A 81 15.76 24.92 -18.54
C THR A 81 14.74 25.81 -17.85
N LEU A 82 14.80 25.83 -16.52
CA LEU A 82 14.04 26.71 -15.64
C LEU A 82 15.01 27.66 -14.93
N LYS A 83 14.63 28.92 -14.77
CA LYS A 83 15.42 29.95 -14.09
C LYS A 83 14.69 30.49 -12.86
N LYS A 84 15.39 30.76 -11.76
CA LYS A 84 14.76 31.31 -10.55
C LYS A 84 14.06 32.65 -10.86
N SER A 85 12.82 32.82 -10.41
CA SER A 85 12.08 34.07 -10.62
C SER A 85 12.74 35.23 -9.88
N SER A 86 13.13 36.28 -10.62
CA SER A 86 13.74 37.50 -10.07
C SER A 86 12.75 38.44 -9.37
N THR A 87 11.44 38.22 -9.55
CA THR A 87 10.38 39.00 -8.89
C THR A 87 9.81 38.31 -7.65
N GLY A 88 10.03 37.00 -7.51
CA GLY A 88 9.59 36.21 -6.37
C GLY A 88 10.45 36.44 -5.12
N PRO A 89 9.95 36.07 -3.94
CA PRO A 89 10.75 36.10 -2.72
C PRO A 89 11.91 35.11 -2.77
N LYS A 90 12.94 35.40 -1.98
CA LYS A 90 14.06 34.47 -1.74
C LYS A 90 13.58 33.32 -0.85
N ASN A 91 14.16 32.14 -1.07
CA ASN A 91 13.95 30.99 -0.20
C ASN A 91 14.51 31.29 1.22
N PRO A 92 13.70 31.22 2.30
CA PRO A 92 14.16 31.52 3.65
C PRO A 92 14.95 30.38 4.30
N PHE A 93 15.04 29.21 3.66
CA PHE A 93 15.68 27.99 4.16
C PHE A 93 16.94 27.60 3.38
N GLY A 94 17.46 28.49 2.53
CA GLY A 94 18.71 28.29 1.80
C GLY A 94 18.77 29.13 0.52
N GLN A 95 19.96 29.21 -0.08
CA GLN A 95 20.09 29.77 -1.43
C GLN A 95 19.54 28.76 -2.44
N ASP A 96 18.51 29.18 -3.21
CA ASP A 96 18.03 28.43 -4.37
C ASP A 96 19.11 28.38 -5.47
N PHE A 97 19.13 27.31 -6.26
CA PHE A 97 19.94 27.27 -7.49
C PHE A 97 19.36 28.25 -8.54
N ASP A 98 20.21 28.96 -9.26
CA ASP A 98 19.74 29.96 -10.26
C ASP A 98 19.05 29.31 -11.46
N GLU A 99 19.49 28.10 -11.85
CA GLU A 99 19.00 27.34 -13.00
C GLU A 99 18.76 25.86 -12.64
N LEU A 100 17.60 25.34 -13.06
CA LEU A 100 17.22 23.92 -12.97
C LEU A 100 16.96 23.35 -14.36
N ILE A 101 17.07 22.03 -14.47
CA ILE A 101 16.70 21.22 -15.63
C ILE A 101 15.50 20.37 -15.25
N PHE A 102 14.37 20.59 -15.93
CA PHE A 102 13.15 19.78 -15.85
C PHE A 102 13.13 18.77 -17.01
N GLN A 103 12.96 17.48 -16.70
CA GLN A 103 12.91 16.42 -17.70
C GLN A 103 11.81 15.40 -17.39
N THR A 104 11.20 14.86 -18.44
CA THR A 104 10.14 13.84 -18.38
C THR A 104 10.50 12.62 -19.20
N LYS A 105 10.26 11.42 -18.66
CA LYS A 105 10.49 10.13 -19.34
C LYS A 105 9.33 9.17 -19.04
N GLN A 106 8.78 8.52 -20.06
CA GLN A 106 7.82 7.42 -19.88
C GLN A 106 8.56 6.14 -19.43
N ILE A 107 7.99 5.41 -18.48
CA ILE A 107 8.55 4.18 -17.90
C ILE A 107 7.39 3.17 -17.74
N GLY A 108 7.24 2.27 -18.71
CA GLY A 108 6.07 1.38 -18.79
C GLY A 108 4.78 2.19 -19.02
N SER A 109 3.80 1.99 -18.15
CA SER A 109 2.56 2.78 -18.06
C SER A 109 2.68 4.00 -17.11
N GLY A 110 3.80 4.13 -16.41
CA GLY A 110 4.10 5.24 -15.50
C GLY A 110 4.93 6.34 -16.16
N ILE A 111 5.00 7.49 -15.49
CA ILE A 111 5.81 8.63 -15.93
C ILE A 111 6.79 9.06 -14.85
N HIS A 112 8.04 9.26 -15.24
CA HIS A 112 9.11 9.75 -14.38
C HIS A 112 9.39 11.22 -14.72
N ILE A 113 9.42 12.06 -13.69
CA ILE A 113 9.74 13.48 -13.77
C ILE A 113 10.96 13.73 -12.89
N SER A 114 11.99 14.36 -13.45
CA SER A 114 13.22 14.72 -12.74
C SER A 114 13.48 16.21 -12.83
N ILE A 115 13.81 16.82 -11.70
CA ILE A 115 14.21 18.23 -11.58
C ILE A 115 15.58 18.27 -10.92
N THR A 116 16.58 18.83 -11.60
CA THR A 116 17.98 18.83 -11.14
C THR A 116 18.63 20.19 -11.36
N PRO A 117 19.56 20.67 -10.52
CA PRO A 117 20.26 21.93 -10.78
C PRO A 117 21.18 21.83 -12.00
N LYS A 118 21.22 22.88 -12.81
CA LYS A 118 22.06 22.94 -14.01
C LYS A 118 23.54 23.04 -13.61
N GLY A 119 24.40 22.25 -14.25
CA GLY A 119 25.85 22.27 -14.00
C GLY A 119 26.30 21.73 -12.64
N THR A 120 25.39 21.25 -11.78
CA THR A 120 25.70 20.72 -10.44
C THR A 120 25.16 19.30 -10.30
N THR A 121 26.02 18.36 -9.92
CA THR A 121 25.56 17.00 -9.56
C THR A 121 25.06 17.01 -8.11
N ARG A 122 23.88 16.42 -7.89
CA ARG A 122 23.34 16.15 -6.54
C ARG A 122 23.28 14.66 -6.27
N TYR A 123 23.11 14.29 -5.01
CA TYR A 123 22.75 12.93 -4.63
C TYR A 123 21.46 12.49 -5.34
N ILE A 124 21.48 11.26 -5.84
CA ILE A 124 20.34 10.52 -6.37
C ILE A 124 20.42 9.13 -5.74
N PRO A 125 19.35 8.61 -5.09
CA PRO A 125 19.35 7.27 -4.54
C PRO A 125 19.77 6.23 -5.58
N PRO A 126 20.77 5.35 -5.30
CA PRO A 126 21.28 4.37 -6.25
C PRO A 126 20.36 3.14 -6.37
N ILE A 127 19.05 3.36 -6.41
CA ILE A 127 18.02 2.33 -6.56
C ILE A 127 17.63 2.25 -8.04
N PRO A 128 17.71 1.07 -8.68
CA PRO A 128 17.30 0.92 -10.08
C PRO A 128 15.78 1.06 -10.21
N VAL A 129 15.33 2.12 -10.90
CA VAL A 129 13.91 2.26 -11.31
C VAL A 129 13.65 1.36 -12.50
N ASN A 130 13.55 0.05 -12.23
CA ASN A 130 13.21 -0.95 -13.24
C ASN A 130 11.70 -0.91 -13.50
N PRO A 131 11.23 -0.67 -14.74
CA PRO A 131 9.81 -0.87 -15.05
C PRO A 131 9.44 -2.33 -14.82
N SER A 132 8.32 -2.57 -14.13
CA SER A 132 7.72 -3.92 -14.14
C SER A 132 7.33 -4.24 -15.60
N PRO A 133 7.85 -5.34 -16.19
CA PRO A 133 7.79 -5.54 -17.64
C PRO A 133 6.38 -5.84 -18.19
N ASN A 134 5.42 -6.23 -17.32
CA ASN A 134 4.23 -6.97 -17.76
C ASN A 134 2.87 -6.26 -17.55
N LEU A 135 2.80 -5.10 -16.88
CA LEU A 135 1.52 -4.42 -16.65
C LEU A 135 1.13 -3.49 -17.81
N ALA A 136 0.56 -4.09 -18.86
CA ALA A 136 -0.09 -3.37 -19.94
C ALA A 136 -1.31 -2.60 -19.43
N SER A 137 -1.23 -1.26 -19.44
CA SER A 137 -2.33 -0.36 -19.09
C SER A 137 -3.06 0.13 -20.34
N SER A 138 -4.39 0.15 -20.31
CA SER A 138 -5.23 0.78 -21.34
C SER A 138 -5.23 2.31 -21.28
N ASP A 139 -4.68 2.90 -20.21
CA ASP A 139 -4.53 4.34 -20.01
C ASP A 139 -3.05 4.72 -19.87
N GLN A 140 -2.72 5.97 -20.17
CA GLN A 140 -1.36 6.50 -20.19
C GLN A 140 -1.35 7.91 -19.58
N PHE A 141 -0.18 8.36 -19.11
CA PHE A 141 -0.02 9.71 -18.56
C PHE A 141 0.60 10.68 -19.57
N SER A 142 0.22 11.95 -19.46
CA SER A 142 0.80 13.07 -20.21
C SER A 142 1.11 14.23 -19.28
N VAL A 143 2.15 15.02 -19.60
CA VAL A 143 2.53 16.21 -18.84
C VAL A 143 2.11 17.45 -19.61
N VAL A 144 1.23 18.24 -19.00
CA VAL A 144 0.91 19.60 -19.43
C VAL A 144 1.84 20.55 -18.68
N LYS A 145 2.45 21.50 -19.38
CA LYS A 145 3.36 22.51 -18.80
C LYS A 145 2.78 23.90 -19.01
N THR A 146 2.92 24.77 -18.02
CA THR A 146 2.43 26.17 -18.05
C THR A 146 3.52 27.10 -17.51
N ASN A 147 3.60 28.35 -18.00
CA ASN A 147 4.59 29.35 -17.57
C ASN A 147 3.95 30.73 -17.38
N ASP A 148 2.79 30.75 -16.72
CA ASP A 148 2.00 31.95 -16.49
C ASP A 148 2.49 32.63 -15.20
N SER A 149 3.42 33.57 -15.33
CA SER A 149 4.19 34.22 -14.25
C SER A 149 5.24 33.32 -13.57
N ILE A 150 4.93 32.04 -13.36
CA ILE A 150 5.87 30.99 -12.93
C ILE A 150 5.61 29.68 -13.68
N PHE A 151 6.65 28.85 -13.79
CA PHE A 151 6.58 27.51 -14.33
C PHE A 151 5.80 26.58 -13.40
N SER A 152 4.90 25.80 -14.00
CA SER A 152 4.18 24.70 -13.36
C SER A 152 3.92 23.57 -14.37
N PHE A 153 3.57 22.39 -13.86
CA PHE A 153 3.21 21.24 -14.67
C PHE A 153 2.08 20.43 -14.02
N ALA A 154 1.30 19.75 -14.85
CA ALA A 154 0.26 18.83 -14.43
C ALA A 154 0.44 17.47 -15.10
N ILE A 155 0.21 16.39 -14.36
CA ILE A 155 0.12 15.03 -14.89
C ILE A 155 -1.36 14.70 -15.06
N GLN A 156 -1.76 14.32 -16.26
CA GLN A 156 -3.14 13.95 -16.57
C GLN A 156 -3.24 12.58 -17.25
N ARG A 157 -4.33 11.87 -16.97
CA ARG A 157 -4.75 10.67 -17.72
C ARG A 157 -5.08 11.05 -19.16
N GLN A 158 -4.54 10.32 -20.12
CA GLN A 158 -4.82 10.57 -21.54
C GLN A 158 -6.26 10.18 -21.92
N SER A 159 -6.80 9.11 -21.32
CA SER A 159 -8.17 8.64 -21.59
C SER A 159 -9.27 9.63 -21.18
N SER A 160 -9.13 10.31 -20.04
CA SER A 160 -10.16 11.17 -19.45
C SER A 160 -9.82 12.66 -19.40
N GLY A 161 -8.57 13.04 -19.65
CA GLY A 161 -8.06 14.40 -19.40
C GLY A 161 -7.99 14.79 -17.92
N THR A 162 -8.27 13.87 -16.99
CA THR A 162 -8.27 14.15 -15.55
C THR A 162 -6.84 14.37 -15.07
N LYS A 163 -6.57 15.58 -14.53
CA LYS A 163 -5.33 15.87 -13.79
C LYS A 163 -5.31 15.08 -12.48
N ILE A 164 -4.26 14.29 -12.29
CA ILE A 164 -3.99 13.54 -11.06
C ILE A 164 -2.90 14.20 -10.20
N TRP A 165 -2.13 15.11 -10.81
CA TRP A 165 -1.15 15.98 -10.17
C TRP A 165 -1.15 17.30 -10.92
N ASP A 166 -1.03 18.43 -10.22
CA ASP A 166 -0.89 19.76 -10.80
C ASP A 166 0.03 20.55 -9.88
N THR A 167 0.95 21.38 -10.37
CA THR A 167 1.83 22.24 -9.55
C THR A 167 1.53 23.73 -9.74
N SER A 168 0.40 24.07 -10.37
CA SER A 168 -0.03 25.47 -10.60
C SER A 168 -0.31 26.27 -9.32
N LEU A 169 -0.19 25.68 -8.13
CA LEU A 169 -0.20 26.39 -6.86
C LEU A 169 1.09 27.22 -6.65
N GLY A 170 2.17 26.86 -7.35
CA GLY A 170 3.47 27.50 -7.25
C GLY A 170 4.28 27.03 -6.05
N GLY A 171 5.18 27.88 -5.56
CA GLY A 171 6.02 27.57 -4.40
C GLY A 171 7.12 26.54 -4.65
N LEU A 172 7.55 26.35 -5.90
CA LEU A 172 8.74 25.56 -6.22
C LEU A 172 9.99 26.24 -5.66
N LEU A 173 10.56 25.68 -4.59
CA LEU A 173 11.81 26.09 -3.99
C LEU A 173 12.81 24.93 -4.07
N PHE A 174 14.07 25.24 -4.36
CA PHE A 174 15.08 24.24 -4.68
C PHE A 174 16.45 24.78 -4.27
N ALA A 175 16.73 24.68 -2.97
CA ALA A 175 18.01 24.97 -2.35
C ALA A 175 18.70 23.67 -1.91
N ASP A 176 19.97 23.76 -1.51
CA ASP A 176 20.80 22.59 -1.21
C ASP A 176 20.20 21.65 -0.14
N LYS A 177 19.58 22.20 0.91
CA LYS A 177 18.97 21.43 2.01
C LYS A 177 17.48 21.74 2.21
N PHE A 178 16.83 22.28 1.17
CA PHE A 178 15.40 22.54 1.17
C PHE A 178 14.83 22.45 -0.25
N LEU A 179 14.06 21.39 -0.50
CA LEU A 179 13.33 21.18 -1.74
C LEU A 179 11.84 21.19 -1.41
N GLN A 180 11.08 22.06 -2.07
CA GLN A 180 9.64 22.15 -1.90
C GLN A 180 8.97 22.18 -3.27
N ILE A 181 7.98 21.32 -3.44
CA ILE A 181 7.05 21.37 -4.57
C ILE A 181 5.65 21.22 -3.99
N ALA A 182 4.82 22.25 -4.16
CA ALA A 182 3.41 22.13 -3.80
C ALA A 182 2.64 21.63 -5.02
N ASN A 183 1.70 20.71 -4.79
CA ASN A 183 0.69 20.39 -5.78
C ASN A 183 -0.58 21.20 -5.52
N PHE A 184 -1.21 21.69 -6.59
CA PHE A 184 -2.54 22.23 -6.48
C PHE A 184 -3.54 21.09 -6.36
N TRP A 185 -4.36 21.24 -5.35
CA TRP A 185 -5.55 20.46 -5.18
C TRP A 185 -6.64 20.93 -6.14
N ASP A 186 -7.29 20.02 -6.87
CA ASP A 186 -8.33 20.36 -7.83
C ASP A 186 -9.48 21.20 -7.20
N PRO A 187 -9.75 22.42 -7.71
CA PRO A 187 -10.70 23.37 -7.11
C PRO A 187 -12.16 23.06 -7.44
N THR A 188 -12.44 22.25 -8.47
CA THR A 188 -13.76 21.65 -8.65
C THR A 188 -14.04 20.62 -7.55
N GLY A 189 -12.98 20.26 -6.83
CA GLY A 189 -12.97 19.26 -5.80
C GLY A 189 -13.27 17.90 -6.37
N LEU A 190 -12.84 17.51 -7.57
CA LEU A 190 -12.84 16.08 -7.93
C LEU A 190 -11.70 15.37 -7.23
N THR A 191 -10.52 15.97 -7.03
CA THR A 191 -9.53 15.39 -6.09
C THR A 191 -10.03 15.49 -4.64
N ILE A 192 -10.78 16.53 -4.23
CA ILE A 192 -11.26 16.64 -2.84
C ILE A 192 -12.50 15.79 -2.60
N LYS A 193 -13.40 15.65 -3.57
CA LYS A 193 -14.51 14.71 -3.52
C LYS A 193 -14.03 13.31 -3.78
N TRP A 194 -12.92 13.08 -4.49
CA TRP A 194 -12.26 11.77 -4.54
C TRP A 194 -11.62 11.50 -3.19
N TRP A 195 -10.68 12.30 -2.69
CA TRP A 195 -10.00 12.04 -1.42
C TRP A 195 -10.92 12.15 -0.19
N ILE A 196 -11.98 12.96 -0.20
CA ILE A 196 -13.06 12.92 0.81
C ILE A 196 -14.10 11.84 0.46
N SER A 197 -14.31 11.43 -0.78
CA SER A 197 -14.94 10.11 -1.04
C SER A 197 -13.95 8.95 -0.92
N GLU A 198 -12.73 9.17 -0.43
CA GLU A 198 -11.71 8.21 0.04
C GLU A 198 -11.67 8.22 1.57
N PHE A 199 -11.74 9.40 2.21
CA PHE A 199 -11.70 9.62 3.66
C PHE A 199 -13.05 9.68 4.37
N ALA A 200 -14.10 10.34 3.83
CA ALA A 200 -15.47 10.19 4.35
C ALA A 200 -16.07 8.83 3.94
N ARG A 201 -15.48 8.21 2.93
CA ARG A 201 -15.55 6.77 2.68
C ARG A 201 -14.91 5.99 3.85
N PHE A 202 -13.63 6.22 4.16
CA PHE A 202 -12.93 5.72 5.37
C PHE A 202 -13.70 5.95 6.69
N ARG A 203 -14.36 7.11 6.82
CA ARG A 203 -14.93 7.61 8.07
C ARG A 203 -16.45 7.38 8.24
N ASN A 204 -17.22 7.30 7.15
CA ASN A 204 -18.67 7.07 7.20
C ASN A 204 -19.08 5.68 6.71
N THR A 205 -18.27 5.03 5.87
CA THR A 205 -18.59 3.66 5.38
C THR A 205 -17.88 2.58 6.18
N THR A 206 -17.16 2.96 7.25
CA THR A 206 -16.35 2.01 8.02
C THR A 206 -16.22 2.33 9.50
N ILE A 207 -15.54 3.41 9.91
CA ILE A 207 -15.43 3.77 11.34
C ILE A 207 -15.56 5.28 11.51
N SER A 208 -16.41 5.74 12.43
CA SER A 208 -16.34 7.12 12.92
C SER A 208 -15.02 7.35 13.67
N MET A 209 -13.99 7.81 12.96
CA MET A 209 -12.67 8.08 13.54
C MET A 209 -12.66 9.46 14.19
N ASP A 210 -12.23 9.53 15.45
CA ASP A 210 -12.08 10.80 16.20
C ASP A 210 -10.71 11.48 15.97
N GLY A 211 -9.73 10.75 15.43
CA GLY A 211 -8.40 11.25 15.07
C GLY A 211 -7.69 10.31 14.09
N LEU A 212 -6.53 10.76 13.58
CA LEU A 212 -5.64 9.98 12.72
C LEU A 212 -4.25 9.88 13.36
N TRP A 213 -3.54 8.78 13.11
CA TRP A 213 -2.17 8.55 13.57
C TRP A 213 -1.33 7.92 12.43
N MET A 214 -0.06 8.31 12.36
CA MET A 214 0.99 7.74 11.51
C MET A 214 2.23 7.56 12.39
N ASP A 215 3.01 6.50 12.21
CA ASP A 215 4.19 6.23 13.05
C ASP A 215 5.28 5.37 12.38
N MET A 216 6.51 5.51 12.90
CA MET A 216 7.70 4.68 12.67
C MET A 216 8.26 4.54 11.22
N ASP A 217 8.20 5.59 10.40
CA ASP A 217 8.63 5.56 8.99
C ASP A 217 10.10 5.98 8.71
N GLU A 218 10.91 6.23 9.75
CA GLU A 218 12.38 6.32 9.69
C GLU A 218 13.02 5.81 11.00
N PRO A 219 14.29 5.32 11.01
CA PRO A 219 14.80 4.49 12.10
C PRO A 219 14.70 5.13 13.48
N THR A 220 13.94 4.45 14.35
CA THR A 220 13.68 4.68 15.78
C THR A 220 13.74 3.27 16.41
N ASN A 221 14.40 2.93 17.51
CA ASN A 221 15.00 3.64 18.66
C ASN A 221 16.23 2.78 19.11
N PHE A 222 17.18 3.17 19.97
CA PHE A 222 17.30 4.27 20.92
C PHE A 222 18.75 4.80 21.00
N GLY A 223 18.92 6.00 21.56
CA GLY A 223 20.13 6.37 22.32
C GLY A 223 21.30 6.97 21.52
N THR A 224 21.17 8.24 21.14
CA THR A 224 22.32 9.09 20.77
C THR A 224 21.94 10.56 21.01
N THR A 225 22.89 11.38 21.49
CA THR A 225 22.78 12.83 21.80
C THR A 225 21.80 13.30 22.90
N THR A 226 21.43 12.49 23.91
CA THR A 226 20.64 12.98 25.07
C THR A 226 21.46 13.86 26.02
N HIS A 227 21.40 15.18 25.85
CA HIS A 227 21.89 16.15 26.84
C HIS A 227 20.87 16.34 27.97
N GLY A 228 20.90 15.46 28.98
CA GLY A 228 20.02 15.54 30.14
C GLY A 228 19.84 14.18 30.81
N THR A 229 19.68 14.16 32.14
CA THR A 229 19.60 12.90 32.90
C THR A 229 18.33 12.12 32.59
N TYR A 230 18.44 11.05 31.80
CA TYR A 230 17.41 10.04 31.66
C TYR A 230 17.27 9.27 33.00
N LYS A 231 16.38 9.74 33.88
CA LYS A 231 16.05 9.06 35.14
C LYS A 231 14.96 8.01 34.92
N GLN A 232 15.32 6.92 34.25
CA GLN A 232 14.56 5.67 34.32
C GLN A 232 15.45 4.60 34.98
N TYR A 233 14.91 3.87 35.95
CA TYR A 233 15.55 2.75 36.67
C TYR A 233 16.75 3.04 37.59
N GLY A 234 17.02 4.31 37.94
CA GLY A 234 17.79 4.65 39.16
C GLY A 234 19.27 4.28 39.19
N GLN A 235 19.83 3.73 38.11
CA GLN A 235 21.27 3.47 37.99
C GLN A 235 21.99 4.65 37.33
N LYS A 236 23.13 5.05 37.90
CA LYS A 236 24.06 5.98 37.23
C LYS A 236 24.83 5.22 36.15
N TRP A 237 24.63 5.60 34.90
CA TRP A 237 25.52 5.17 33.81
C TRP A 237 26.93 5.74 34.00
N PRO A 238 27.99 5.08 33.49
CA PRO A 238 29.35 5.61 33.55
C PRO A 238 29.46 6.96 32.82
N THR A 239 30.37 7.82 33.28
CA THR A 239 30.61 9.18 32.76
C THR A 239 31.36 9.20 31.42
N ASN A 240 31.15 8.22 30.56
CA ASN A 240 31.71 8.22 29.21
C ASN A 240 30.80 9.09 28.34
N GLU A 241 31.36 10.15 27.76
CA GLU A 241 30.60 11.04 26.87
C GLU A 241 30.05 10.23 25.69
N PRO A 242 28.74 10.28 25.41
CA PRO A 242 28.18 9.63 24.24
C PRO A 242 28.67 10.32 22.96
N LEU A 243 28.58 9.62 21.83
CA LEU A 243 28.80 10.19 20.50
C LEU A 243 28.04 11.52 20.36
N SER A 244 28.80 12.58 20.10
CA SER A 244 28.30 13.95 19.97
C SER A 244 28.50 14.40 18.52
N CYS A 245 27.40 14.84 17.90
CA CYS A 245 27.37 15.29 16.51
C CYS A 245 27.52 16.83 16.44
N PRO A 246 28.05 17.38 15.33
CA PRO A 246 28.22 18.82 15.21
C PRO A 246 26.87 19.54 15.19
N ILE A 247 26.54 20.23 16.29
CA ILE A 247 25.37 21.11 16.39
C ILE A 247 25.74 22.61 16.25
N SER A 248 27.03 22.89 16.05
CA SER A 248 27.56 24.22 15.69
C SER A 248 28.82 24.07 14.82
N GLY A 249 29.20 25.14 14.10
CA GLY A 249 30.32 25.11 13.16
C GLY A 249 29.93 24.71 11.74
N PRO A 250 30.90 24.55 10.81
CA PRO A 250 30.61 24.36 9.38
C PRO A 250 29.72 23.15 9.06
N ASP A 251 29.93 22.04 9.76
CA ASP A 251 29.21 20.78 9.51
C ASP A 251 27.85 20.71 10.22
N SER A 252 27.48 21.71 11.04
CA SER A 252 26.22 21.64 11.78
C SER A 252 24.99 21.69 10.90
N GLY A 253 25.11 22.19 9.67
CA GLY A 253 24.01 22.18 8.71
C GLY A 253 23.58 20.77 8.24
N TYR A 254 24.22 19.69 8.68
CA TYR A 254 23.73 18.32 8.47
C TYR A 254 22.80 17.85 9.59
N ASP A 255 23.17 18.07 10.85
CA ASP A 255 22.39 17.63 12.02
C ASP A 255 21.35 18.67 12.47
N ALA A 256 21.62 19.95 12.22
CA ALA A 256 20.77 21.12 12.41
C ALA A 256 20.58 21.87 11.06
N PRO A 257 19.84 21.31 10.09
CA PRO A 257 19.61 21.96 8.80
C PRO A 257 18.81 23.26 8.92
N PRO A 258 18.84 24.16 7.92
CA PRO A 258 18.09 25.43 7.93
C PRO A 258 16.57 25.28 8.04
N TYR A 259 16.04 24.09 7.74
CA TYR A 259 14.64 23.72 7.89
C TYR A 259 14.51 22.52 8.83
N TYR A 260 13.86 22.72 9.98
CA TYR A 260 13.58 21.65 10.94
C TYR A 260 12.36 20.83 10.50
N THR A 261 12.47 19.50 10.52
CA THR A 261 11.32 18.60 10.33
C THR A 261 10.44 18.61 11.59
N TYR A 262 9.21 18.11 11.45
CA TYR A 262 8.27 17.99 12.59
C TYR A 262 8.88 17.20 13.75
N SER A 263 9.58 16.09 13.46
CA SER A 263 10.24 15.26 14.48
C SER A 263 11.31 16.04 15.27
N SER A 264 12.17 16.82 14.60
CA SER A 264 13.14 17.69 15.27
C SER A 264 12.47 18.81 16.07
N TYR A 265 11.43 19.44 15.51
CA TYR A 265 10.74 20.58 16.13
C TYR A 265 9.96 20.18 17.40
N HIS A 266 9.21 19.09 17.37
CA HIS A 266 8.35 18.68 18.49
C HIS A 266 9.11 17.97 19.61
N ASN A 267 10.15 17.20 19.29
CA ASN A 267 10.92 16.46 20.30
C ASN A 267 12.13 17.25 20.85
N GLY A 268 12.36 18.48 20.38
CA GLY A 268 13.50 19.31 20.79
C GLY A 268 14.86 18.73 20.36
N GLY A 269 14.87 17.94 19.29
CA GLY A 269 16.01 17.15 18.84
C GLY A 269 16.64 17.62 17.53
N PHE A 270 17.75 16.99 17.19
CA PHE A 270 18.48 17.14 15.93
C PHE A 270 18.23 15.95 15.00
N LEU A 271 18.66 16.00 13.74
CA LEU A 271 18.46 14.85 12.84
C LEU A 271 19.22 13.58 13.27
N ALA A 272 20.37 13.73 13.96
CA ALA A 272 21.08 12.62 14.60
C ALA A 272 20.59 12.25 16.02
N SER A 273 19.50 12.84 16.50
CA SER A 273 18.88 12.33 17.73
C SER A 273 18.44 10.88 17.52
N VAL A 274 18.96 9.99 18.37
CA VAL A 274 18.83 8.52 18.29
C VAL A 274 19.32 7.84 17.00
N THR A 275 20.27 8.45 16.27
CA THR A 275 20.96 7.81 15.14
C THR A 275 22.41 8.30 14.99
N LEU A 276 23.13 7.87 13.94
CA LEU A 276 24.49 8.33 13.66
C LEU A 276 24.49 9.80 13.21
N CYS A 277 25.61 10.49 13.40
CA CYS A 277 25.76 11.87 12.92
C CYS A 277 25.53 11.97 11.40
N MET A 278 24.72 12.93 10.96
CA MET A 278 24.37 13.10 9.54
C MET A 278 25.59 13.45 8.68
N CYS A 279 26.62 14.08 9.28
CA CYS A 279 27.92 14.34 8.64
C CYS A 279 28.83 13.09 8.51
N GLY A 280 28.42 11.94 9.06
CA GLY A 280 29.12 10.66 8.85
C GLY A 280 29.15 10.28 7.38
N VAL A 281 30.06 9.38 6.99
CA VAL A 281 30.21 8.99 5.58
C VAL A 281 29.96 7.50 5.35
N THR A 282 29.26 7.19 4.28
CA THR A 282 28.87 5.83 3.86
C THR A 282 29.39 5.55 2.44
N VAL A 283 29.06 4.38 1.87
CA VAL A 283 29.44 3.98 0.49
C VAL A 283 30.95 4.16 0.25
N ARG A 284 31.78 3.63 1.16
CA ARG A 284 33.26 3.78 1.16
C ARG A 284 33.73 5.25 1.11
N SER A 285 33.13 6.08 1.96
CA SER A 285 33.43 7.51 2.11
C SER A 285 33.04 8.39 0.90
N ASN A 286 32.12 7.91 0.05
CA ASN A 286 31.70 8.62 -1.16
C ASN A 286 30.34 9.32 -1.03
N GLN A 287 29.59 9.09 0.06
CA GLN A 287 28.28 9.69 0.32
C GLN A 287 28.13 10.06 1.80
N THR A 288 27.28 11.04 2.11
CA THR A 288 26.99 11.40 3.50
C THR A 288 25.92 10.48 4.11
N PHE A 289 25.90 10.37 5.44
CA PHE A 289 24.83 9.67 6.15
C PHE A 289 23.50 10.43 6.03
N TYR A 290 23.53 11.78 5.96
CA TYR A 290 22.37 12.61 5.63
C TYR A 290 21.63 12.12 4.37
N ASP A 291 22.37 11.82 3.29
CA ASP A 291 21.81 11.35 2.02
C ASP A 291 21.37 9.88 2.07
N THR A 292 22.00 9.05 2.92
CA THR A 292 21.89 7.57 2.86
C THR A 292 21.21 6.92 4.06
N LYS A 293 20.86 7.67 5.11
CA LYS A 293 20.23 7.18 6.35
C LYS A 293 19.08 6.21 6.06
N ASN A 294 18.12 6.64 5.23
CA ASN A 294 16.91 5.88 4.92
C ASN A 294 17.15 4.68 3.98
N LEU A 295 18.36 4.53 3.43
CA LEU A 295 18.75 3.37 2.63
C LEU A 295 19.52 2.32 3.44
N TYR A 296 19.79 2.56 4.73
CA TYR A 296 20.63 1.66 5.53
C TYR A 296 20.03 0.25 5.64
N GLY A 297 18.76 0.12 6.04
CA GLY A 297 18.04 -1.16 6.11
C GLY A 297 18.04 -1.90 4.77
N LEU A 298 17.58 -1.23 3.71
CA LEU A 298 17.61 -1.75 2.34
C LEU A 298 19.01 -2.23 1.92
N SER A 299 20.08 -1.50 2.25
CA SER A 299 21.45 -1.89 1.89
C SER A 299 21.92 -3.14 2.62
N VAL A 300 21.52 -3.31 3.90
CA VAL A 300 21.78 -4.52 4.70
C VAL A 300 20.95 -5.69 4.17
N MET A 301 19.70 -5.48 3.79
CA MET A 301 18.83 -6.51 3.22
C MET A 301 19.33 -7.01 1.87
N VAL A 302 19.72 -6.11 0.96
CA VAL A 302 20.31 -6.48 -0.35
C VAL A 302 21.61 -7.27 -0.16
N ALA A 303 22.48 -6.87 0.78
CA ALA A 303 23.70 -7.63 1.09
C ALA A 303 23.38 -9.01 1.70
N THR A 304 22.42 -9.09 2.63
CA THR A 304 22.02 -10.33 3.28
C THR A 304 21.40 -11.32 2.28
N ALA A 305 20.54 -10.86 1.37
CA ALA A 305 19.97 -11.67 0.30
C ALA A 305 21.06 -12.21 -0.66
N GLN A 306 22.08 -11.41 -0.98
CA GLN A 306 23.24 -11.86 -1.76
C GLN A 306 24.06 -12.94 -1.03
N VAL A 307 24.28 -12.77 0.28
CA VAL A 307 24.98 -13.77 1.12
C VAL A 307 24.19 -15.07 1.17
N GLN A 308 22.87 -15.02 1.42
CA GLN A 308 22.00 -16.19 1.42
C GLN A 308 22.06 -16.94 0.09
N LYS A 309 21.94 -16.24 -1.04
CA LYS A 309 22.04 -16.83 -2.37
C LYS A 309 23.40 -17.52 -2.61
N GLN A 310 24.50 -16.91 -2.19
CA GLN A 310 25.85 -17.44 -2.46
C GLN A 310 26.31 -18.51 -1.47
N ALA A 311 25.88 -18.46 -0.21
CA ALA A 311 26.36 -19.33 0.87
C ALA A 311 25.40 -20.47 1.23
N ILE A 312 24.10 -20.29 1.01
CA ILE A 312 23.05 -21.25 1.41
C ILE A 312 22.37 -21.87 0.18
N GLY A 313 22.12 -21.07 -0.87
CA GLY A 313 21.49 -21.55 -2.11
C GLY A 313 20.02 -21.92 -1.99
N GLN A 314 19.36 -21.58 -0.88
CA GLN A 314 17.94 -21.80 -0.61
C GLN A 314 17.24 -20.50 -0.19
N LEU A 315 15.93 -20.45 -0.35
CA LEU A 315 15.09 -19.40 0.19
C LEU A 315 14.96 -19.59 1.71
N PHE A 316 15.33 -18.56 2.47
CA PHE A 316 15.21 -18.51 3.92
C PHE A 316 14.47 -17.23 4.31
N LEU A 317 13.76 -17.25 5.43
CA LEU A 317 13.04 -16.09 5.94
C LEU A 317 14.04 -15.02 6.40
N LEU A 318 14.00 -13.85 5.77
CA LEU A 318 14.70 -12.64 6.21
C LEU A 318 13.69 -11.61 6.75
N PRO A 319 13.13 -11.79 7.96
CA PRO A 319 12.22 -10.81 8.53
C PRO A 319 12.98 -9.52 8.85
N GLU A 320 12.70 -8.44 8.12
CA GLU A 320 13.11 -7.09 8.53
C GLU A 320 12.07 -6.50 9.49
N TYR A 321 12.53 -5.66 10.42
CA TYR A 321 11.69 -4.89 11.35
C TYR A 321 10.69 -3.94 10.64
N MET A 322 10.88 -3.70 9.34
CA MET A 322 9.97 -2.91 8.49
C MET A 322 8.80 -3.73 7.92
N GLU A 323 8.93 -5.05 7.82
CA GLU A 323 7.85 -5.95 7.36
C GLU A 323 7.14 -6.64 8.53
N VAL A 324 7.88 -6.94 9.61
CA VAL A 324 7.33 -7.50 10.85
C VAL A 324 7.11 -6.39 11.87
N ILE A 325 5.85 -6.05 12.10
CA ILE A 325 5.40 -5.01 13.05
C ILE A 325 6.02 -5.25 14.44
N GLY A 326 6.98 -4.40 14.82
CA GLY A 326 7.83 -4.61 15.99
C GLY A 326 7.27 -4.08 17.32
N LEU A 327 7.58 -4.79 18.41
CA LEU A 327 7.43 -4.40 19.82
C LEU A 327 6.16 -3.62 20.23
N GLU A 328 4.99 -4.22 20.01
CA GLU A 328 3.75 -3.69 20.59
C GLU A 328 3.60 -4.01 22.09
N THR A 329 3.67 -2.99 22.95
CA THR A 329 3.24 -3.09 24.35
C THR A 329 1.72 -3.10 24.46
N THR A 330 1.12 -4.28 24.33
CA THR A 330 -0.22 -4.67 24.82
C THR A 330 -1.27 -3.54 24.93
N MET A 331 -1.65 -2.93 23.80
CA MET A 331 -2.85 -2.08 23.75
C MET A 331 -3.59 -2.14 22.40
N GLN A 332 -4.58 -3.04 22.33
CA GLN A 332 -5.74 -3.14 21.41
C GLN A 332 -5.56 -3.03 19.88
N ILE A 333 -4.73 -2.13 19.34
CA ILE A 333 -4.37 -2.10 17.91
C ILE A 333 -3.63 -3.39 17.53
N GLY A 334 -2.80 -3.88 18.46
CA GLY A 334 -2.03 -5.11 18.33
C GLY A 334 -2.80 -6.41 18.13
N MET A 335 -4.13 -6.43 18.16
CA MET A 335 -4.91 -7.64 17.81
C MET A 335 -5.14 -7.79 16.29
N ILE A 336 -4.93 -6.74 15.50
CA ILE A 336 -5.04 -6.77 14.04
C ILE A 336 -3.69 -7.17 13.41
N SER A 337 -2.57 -6.75 14.02
CA SER A 337 -1.22 -7.23 13.70
C SER A 337 -0.97 -8.63 14.28
N ASN A 338 -1.43 -8.92 15.51
CA ASN A 338 -1.30 -10.24 16.13
C ASN A 338 -2.53 -11.16 15.89
N ILE A 339 -2.85 -11.44 14.63
CA ILE A 339 -3.64 -12.63 14.27
C ILE A 339 -2.85 -13.99 14.28
N PRO A 340 -1.54 -14.13 14.65
CA PRO A 340 -0.89 -15.43 14.77
C PRO A 340 -0.98 -16.00 16.19
N LEU A 341 -2.20 -16.35 16.66
CA LEU A 341 -2.36 -17.35 17.73
C LEU A 341 -3.78 -17.93 17.84
N SER A 342 -4.81 -17.16 17.48
CA SER A 342 -6.19 -17.66 17.37
C SER A 342 -6.40 -18.49 16.10
N LEU A 343 -5.84 -18.06 14.95
CA LEU A 343 -5.83 -18.84 13.70
C LEU A 343 -5.02 -20.14 13.82
N TYR A 344 -3.93 -20.13 14.59
CA TYR A 344 -3.09 -21.32 14.83
C TYR A 344 -3.76 -22.41 15.67
N LYS A 345 -4.91 -22.14 16.32
CA LYS A 345 -5.55 -23.12 17.20
C LYS A 345 -6.33 -24.22 16.48
N ASN A 346 -6.65 -24.08 15.19
CA ASN A 346 -7.47 -25.03 14.44
C ASN A 346 -6.97 -25.26 13.01
N SER A 347 -7.42 -26.37 12.41
CA SER A 347 -6.95 -26.93 11.14
C SER A 347 -7.04 -25.97 9.93
N THR A 348 -8.01 -25.05 9.94
CA THR A 348 -8.39 -24.18 8.82
C THR A 348 -7.26 -23.27 8.30
N TYR A 349 -6.33 -22.78 9.13
CA TYR A 349 -5.22 -21.97 8.61
C TYR A 349 -4.21 -22.84 7.86
N LEU A 350 -3.81 -23.96 8.45
CA LEU A 350 -2.88 -24.93 7.83
C LEU A 350 -3.48 -25.54 6.55
N GLU A 351 -4.80 -25.72 6.50
CA GLU A 351 -5.52 -26.10 5.27
C GLU A 351 -5.39 -25.06 4.14
N SER A 352 -5.35 -23.77 4.50
CA SER A 352 -5.31 -22.65 3.54
C SER A 352 -3.92 -22.31 2.99
N HIS A 353 -2.85 -22.97 3.47
CA HIS A 353 -1.47 -22.63 3.10
C HIS A 353 -1.20 -22.69 1.58
N SER A 354 -1.82 -23.63 0.86
CA SER A 354 -1.73 -23.67 -0.62
C SER A 354 -2.33 -22.44 -1.28
N SER A 355 -3.45 -21.91 -0.74
CA SER A 355 -4.08 -20.66 -1.20
C SER A 355 -3.24 -19.42 -0.88
N GLU A 356 -2.50 -19.42 0.23
CA GLU A 356 -1.52 -18.38 0.55
C GLU A 356 -0.36 -18.35 -0.44
N GLN A 357 0.25 -19.52 -0.72
CA GLN A 357 1.34 -19.66 -1.68
C GLN A 357 0.95 -19.16 -3.08
N ILE A 358 -0.27 -19.46 -3.55
CA ILE A 358 -0.81 -18.95 -4.82
C ILE A 358 -0.78 -17.41 -4.87
N LEU A 359 -1.18 -16.75 -3.79
CA LEU A 359 -1.27 -15.28 -3.74
C LEU A 359 0.10 -14.62 -3.67
N LEU A 360 1.04 -15.21 -2.91
CA LEU A 360 2.44 -14.77 -2.88
C LEU A 360 3.11 -14.94 -4.25
N PHE A 361 2.89 -16.08 -4.92
CA PHE A 361 3.44 -16.37 -6.24
C PHE A 361 2.87 -15.42 -7.31
N ASN A 362 1.56 -15.15 -7.28
CA ASN A 362 0.92 -14.19 -8.19
C ASN A 362 1.40 -12.74 -7.92
N ALA A 363 1.59 -12.36 -6.65
CA ALA A 363 2.16 -11.06 -6.28
C ALA A 363 3.59 -10.88 -6.82
N ALA A 364 4.44 -11.91 -6.72
CA ALA A 364 5.81 -11.92 -7.25
C ALA A 364 5.86 -11.90 -8.80
N LEU A 365 4.93 -12.60 -9.48
CA LEU A 365 4.85 -12.64 -10.94
C LEU A 365 4.34 -11.33 -11.57
N ASN A 366 3.21 -10.83 -11.05
CA ASN A 366 2.38 -9.85 -11.76
C ASN A 366 2.34 -8.48 -11.10
N GLY A 367 2.79 -8.37 -9.84
CA GLY A 367 2.57 -7.19 -9.01
C GLY A 367 1.13 -7.14 -8.49
N GLY A 368 0.94 -7.57 -7.25
CA GLY A 368 -0.38 -7.63 -6.60
C GLY A 368 -0.27 -7.75 -5.09
N THR A 369 -1.42 -7.75 -4.42
CA THR A 369 -1.53 -7.71 -2.94
C THR A 369 -2.07 -9.02 -2.37
N VAL A 370 -1.36 -9.67 -1.45
CA VAL A 370 -1.84 -10.91 -0.79
C VAL A 370 -3.04 -10.61 0.11
N PHE A 371 -2.82 -9.83 1.17
CA PHE A 371 -3.88 -9.18 1.93
C PHE A 371 -4.21 -7.86 1.25
N ARG A 372 -5.50 -7.57 1.04
CA ARG A 372 -5.92 -6.38 0.29
C ARG A 372 -7.16 -5.71 0.90
N PRO A 373 -7.28 -4.37 0.84
CA PRO A 373 -8.51 -3.68 1.19
C PRO A 373 -9.68 -4.18 0.36
N VAL A 374 -10.87 -4.26 0.94
CA VAL A 374 -12.06 -4.84 0.26
C VAL A 374 -12.36 -4.11 -1.05
N PHE A 375 -12.16 -2.80 -1.12
CA PHE A 375 -12.38 -2.02 -2.34
C PHE A 375 -11.46 -2.35 -3.53
N PHE A 376 -10.37 -3.11 -3.35
CA PHE A 376 -9.58 -3.59 -4.49
C PHE A 376 -10.39 -4.58 -5.34
N GLU A 377 -11.22 -5.40 -4.70
CA GLU A 377 -12.10 -6.38 -5.34
C GLU A 377 -13.48 -5.83 -5.71
N PHE A 378 -13.85 -4.72 -5.06
CA PHE A 378 -15.16 -4.08 -5.17
C PHE A 378 -15.05 -2.57 -5.43
N PRO A 379 -14.28 -2.11 -6.44
CA PRO A 379 -13.98 -0.69 -6.65
C PRO A 379 -15.19 0.16 -7.06
N ASN A 380 -16.36 -0.44 -7.27
CA ASN A 380 -17.62 0.22 -7.61
C ASN A 380 -18.65 0.21 -6.47
N ASP A 381 -18.36 -0.44 -5.33
CA ASP A 381 -19.24 -0.46 -4.17
C ASP A 381 -18.75 0.58 -3.15
N PRO A 382 -19.45 1.73 -3.01
CA PRO A 382 -18.97 2.80 -2.15
C PRO A 382 -18.99 2.48 -0.66
N LEU A 383 -19.47 1.30 -0.23
CA LEU A 383 -19.46 0.83 1.14
C LEU A 383 -18.24 -0.02 1.50
N THR A 384 -17.56 -0.65 0.53
CA THR A 384 -16.36 -1.50 0.79
C THR A 384 -15.10 -0.73 1.13
N TYR A 385 -15.29 0.54 1.31
CA TYR A 385 -14.54 1.55 0.59
C TYR A 385 -13.71 2.25 1.66
N GLY A 386 -14.26 2.39 2.87
CA GLY A 386 -13.46 2.73 4.03
C GLY A 386 -12.77 1.56 4.72
N LEU A 387 -13.09 0.31 4.36
CA LEU A 387 -12.98 -0.84 5.26
C LEU A 387 -11.53 -1.06 5.73
N SER A 388 -11.32 -0.80 7.03
CA SER A 388 -10.00 -0.72 7.68
C SER A 388 -9.79 -1.82 8.72
N PHE A 389 -10.87 -2.43 9.22
CA PHE A 389 -10.83 -3.52 10.20
C PHE A 389 -11.19 -4.88 9.62
N GLN A 390 -11.66 -4.95 8.37
CA GLN A 390 -11.84 -6.20 7.63
C GLN A 390 -11.09 -6.12 6.31
N PHE A 391 -10.55 -7.24 5.87
CA PHE A 391 -9.69 -7.32 4.69
C PHE A 391 -10.03 -8.55 3.84
N MET A 392 -9.62 -8.52 2.58
CA MET A 392 -9.68 -9.67 1.69
C MET A 392 -8.33 -10.39 1.71
N TRP A 393 -8.33 -11.72 1.72
CA TRP A 393 -7.18 -12.55 1.38
C TRP A 393 -7.35 -12.99 -0.08
N GLY A 394 -6.51 -12.42 -0.95
CA GLY A 394 -6.71 -12.50 -2.39
C GLY A 394 -8.07 -11.92 -2.83
N PRO A 395 -8.67 -12.44 -3.90
CA PRO A 395 -9.98 -12.00 -4.38
C PRO A 395 -11.18 -12.74 -3.76
N ALA A 396 -10.90 -13.76 -2.92
CA ALA A 396 -11.83 -14.86 -2.66
C ALA A 396 -12.26 -15.00 -1.20
N LEU A 397 -11.42 -14.65 -0.22
CA LEU A 397 -11.77 -14.78 1.20
C LEU A 397 -11.85 -13.39 1.84
N ILE A 398 -12.82 -13.16 2.72
CA ILE A 398 -12.94 -11.96 3.54
C ILE A 398 -12.87 -12.33 5.03
N VAL A 399 -12.06 -11.60 5.78
CA VAL A 399 -11.82 -11.82 7.22
C VAL A 399 -12.31 -10.61 8.00
N ILE A 400 -13.13 -10.85 9.02
CA ILE A 400 -13.80 -9.82 9.83
C ILE A 400 -13.40 -10.05 11.31
N PRO A 401 -12.21 -9.61 11.74
CA PRO A 401 -11.68 -9.83 13.09
C PRO A 401 -12.44 -9.06 14.18
N VAL A 402 -12.53 -9.66 15.36
CA VAL A 402 -13.04 -9.01 16.57
C VAL A 402 -11.92 -8.19 17.20
N ILE A 403 -12.08 -6.87 17.24
CA ILE A 403 -11.05 -5.91 17.69
C ILE A 403 -11.35 -5.26 19.06
N GLY A 404 -12.58 -5.43 19.56
CA GLY A 404 -13.02 -4.84 20.83
C GLY A 404 -12.68 -5.72 22.03
N PRO A 405 -12.21 -5.16 23.16
CA PRO A 405 -11.94 -5.94 24.37
C PRO A 405 -13.22 -6.63 24.87
N ASN A 406 -13.15 -7.94 25.12
CA ASN A 406 -14.27 -8.77 25.57
C ASN A 406 -15.51 -8.75 24.63
N ALA A 407 -15.38 -8.26 23.40
CA ALA A 407 -16.47 -8.30 22.45
C ALA A 407 -16.79 -9.74 22.05
N THR A 408 -18.08 -10.05 21.97
CA THR A 408 -18.61 -11.37 21.57
C THR A 408 -19.39 -11.31 20.24
N SER A 409 -19.31 -10.18 19.56
CA SER A 409 -19.84 -9.97 18.20
C SER A 409 -19.06 -8.86 17.50
N VAL A 410 -19.07 -8.87 16.16
CA VAL A 410 -18.45 -7.86 15.30
C VAL A 410 -19.38 -7.47 14.16
N ALA A 411 -19.53 -6.17 13.93
CA ALA A 411 -20.20 -5.64 12.75
C ALA A 411 -19.26 -5.71 11.55
N GLY A 412 -19.76 -6.17 10.40
CA GLY A 412 -18.99 -6.28 9.18
C GLY A 412 -19.85 -6.24 7.92
N TYR A 413 -19.27 -5.76 6.84
CA TYR A 413 -19.93 -5.60 5.55
C TYR A 413 -19.51 -6.71 4.59
N LEU A 414 -20.50 -7.39 4.00
CA LEU A 414 -20.30 -8.33 2.90
C LEU A 414 -20.80 -7.68 1.59
N PRO A 415 -19.93 -7.41 0.60
CA PRO A 415 -20.32 -6.81 -0.68
C PRO A 415 -21.54 -7.47 -1.33
N THR A 416 -22.57 -6.67 -1.62
CA THR A 416 -23.90 -7.17 -2.04
C THR A 416 -23.95 -7.73 -3.46
N ASN A 417 -22.98 -7.39 -4.30
CA ASN A 417 -22.84 -7.86 -5.68
C ASN A 417 -22.08 -9.21 -5.80
N SER A 418 -22.01 -10.00 -4.72
CA SER A 418 -21.39 -11.32 -4.71
C SER A 418 -22.06 -12.25 -3.70
N THR A 419 -22.04 -13.54 -4.00
CA THR A 419 -22.41 -14.59 -3.05
C THR A 419 -21.32 -14.74 -1.99
N TRP A 420 -21.69 -15.00 -0.75
CA TRP A 420 -20.76 -15.28 0.35
C TRP A 420 -21.17 -16.56 1.06
N TYR A 421 -20.21 -17.38 1.46
CA TYR A 421 -20.42 -18.60 2.23
C TYR A 421 -19.60 -18.54 3.52
N SER A 422 -20.17 -19.01 4.63
CA SER A 422 -19.48 -19.03 5.93
C SER A 422 -18.33 -20.03 5.93
N MET A 423 -17.12 -19.57 6.26
CA MET A 423 -15.99 -20.41 6.70
C MET A 423 -15.88 -20.45 8.24
N TYR A 424 -16.81 -19.78 8.91
CA TYR A 424 -16.92 -19.68 10.36
C TYR A 424 -17.74 -20.85 10.91
N ASP A 425 -17.43 -21.33 12.13
CA ASP A 425 -18.08 -22.50 12.76
C ASP A 425 -19.61 -22.37 12.77
N TYR A 426 -20.10 -21.16 12.98
CA TYR A 426 -21.51 -20.83 12.90
C TYR A 426 -21.95 -20.76 11.43
N PHE A 427 -22.85 -21.67 11.06
CA PHE A 427 -23.38 -21.83 9.70
C PHE A 427 -22.32 -22.18 8.62
N TYR A 428 -21.24 -22.89 8.97
CA TYR A 428 -20.21 -23.34 8.02
C TYR A 428 -20.81 -23.90 6.71
N GLY A 429 -20.31 -23.40 5.58
CA GLY A 429 -20.73 -23.73 4.22
C GLY A 429 -22.08 -23.17 3.76
N ASN A 430 -22.89 -22.59 4.66
CA ASN A 430 -24.13 -21.93 4.26
C ASN A 430 -23.86 -20.58 3.60
N GLN A 431 -24.72 -20.22 2.65
CA GLN A 431 -24.74 -18.88 2.06
C GLN A 431 -25.18 -17.83 3.10
N ILE A 432 -24.45 -16.72 3.15
CA ILE A 432 -24.71 -15.55 4.00
C ILE A 432 -25.15 -14.38 3.11
N ALA A 433 -26.08 -13.56 3.63
CA ALA A 433 -26.58 -12.40 2.91
C ALA A 433 -25.53 -11.29 2.83
N GLY A 434 -25.34 -10.74 1.62
CA GLY A 434 -24.60 -9.50 1.44
C GLY A 434 -25.30 -8.32 2.14
N GLY A 435 -24.51 -7.33 2.56
CA GLY A 435 -24.95 -6.17 3.31
C GLY A 435 -24.18 -6.01 4.63
N GLN A 436 -24.64 -5.05 5.44
CA GLN A 436 -24.18 -4.90 6.82
C GLN A 436 -24.74 -6.04 7.67
N ASN A 437 -23.87 -6.74 8.37
CA ASN A 437 -24.19 -7.88 9.23
C ASN A 437 -23.56 -7.66 10.62
N ASN A 438 -24.16 -8.21 11.66
CA ASN A 438 -23.53 -8.33 12.99
C ASN A 438 -23.31 -9.81 13.28
N PHE A 439 -22.05 -10.24 13.26
CA PHE A 439 -21.68 -11.64 13.45
C PHE A 439 -21.42 -11.90 14.92
N THR A 440 -22.10 -12.88 15.51
CA THR A 440 -21.67 -13.50 16.77
C THR A 440 -20.25 -14.01 16.58
N ALA A 441 -19.37 -13.74 17.55
CA ALA A 441 -17.93 -14.03 17.51
C ALA A 441 -17.32 -14.04 18.93
N PRO A 442 -17.73 -14.94 19.83
CA PRO A 442 -17.08 -15.11 21.13
C PRO A 442 -15.66 -15.69 20.94
N SER A 443 -14.78 -15.43 21.91
CA SER A 443 -13.37 -15.86 21.89
C SER A 443 -13.12 -17.38 21.87
N THR A 444 -14.18 -18.19 21.93
CA THR A 444 -14.16 -19.64 21.83
C THR A 444 -14.44 -20.19 20.42
N TYR A 445 -14.86 -19.34 19.47
CA TYR A 445 -15.15 -19.74 18.09
C TYR A 445 -14.05 -19.17 17.15
N LEU A 446 -14.03 -19.61 15.90
CA LEU A 446 -13.18 -19.03 14.86
C LEU A 446 -13.47 -17.53 14.60
N ILE A 447 -12.58 -16.85 13.88
CA ILE A 447 -12.84 -15.48 13.43
C ILE A 447 -13.89 -15.52 12.30
N PRO A 448 -14.93 -14.64 12.31
CA PRO A 448 -15.87 -14.52 11.20
C PRO A 448 -15.15 -14.33 9.86
N THR A 449 -15.24 -15.37 9.04
CA THR A 449 -14.51 -15.50 7.79
C THR A 449 -15.47 -16.05 6.75
N PHE A 450 -15.50 -15.45 5.57
CA PHE A 450 -16.44 -15.81 4.51
C PHE A 450 -15.70 -15.95 3.19
N VAL A 451 -16.09 -16.92 2.39
CA VAL A 451 -15.53 -17.12 1.05
C VAL A 451 -16.54 -16.71 0.00
N ARG A 452 -16.06 -16.02 -1.04
CA ARG A 452 -16.83 -15.44 -2.12
C ARG A 452 -17.20 -16.53 -3.13
N GLY A 453 -18.46 -16.59 -3.53
CA GLY A 453 -18.90 -17.46 -4.63
C GLY A 453 -18.27 -17.04 -5.96
N GLY A 454 -18.01 -18.03 -6.82
CA GLY A 454 -17.25 -17.89 -8.05
C GLY A 454 -15.81 -18.39 -7.93
N TYR A 455 -15.38 -18.86 -6.76
CA TYR A 455 -13.98 -19.21 -6.48
C TYR A 455 -13.78 -20.68 -6.09
N ILE A 456 -12.65 -21.22 -6.56
CA ILE A 456 -12.11 -22.52 -6.19
C ILE A 456 -10.81 -22.28 -5.42
N LEU A 457 -10.77 -22.69 -4.15
CA LEU A 457 -9.59 -22.59 -3.30
C LEU A 457 -8.94 -23.97 -3.15
N PRO A 458 -7.70 -24.15 -3.66
CA PRO A 458 -6.87 -25.29 -3.32
C PRO A 458 -6.48 -25.24 -1.84
N ARG A 459 -6.74 -26.35 -1.16
CA ARG A 459 -6.34 -26.64 0.21
C ARG A 459 -5.49 -27.89 0.22
N GLN A 460 -4.69 -28.05 1.27
CA GLN A 460 -3.97 -29.29 1.53
C GLN A 460 -4.27 -29.74 2.95
N LYS A 461 -4.46 -31.04 3.18
CA LYS A 461 -4.75 -31.53 4.52
C LYS A 461 -3.60 -31.17 5.47
N PRO A 462 -3.89 -30.61 6.65
CA PRO A 462 -2.90 -29.96 7.48
C PRO A 462 -2.00 -30.95 8.22
N SER A 463 -0.84 -30.47 8.65
CA SER A 463 0.07 -31.18 9.55
C SER A 463 0.79 -30.17 10.45
N VAL A 464 1.55 -30.67 11.43
CA VAL A 464 2.26 -29.82 12.41
C VAL A 464 3.45 -29.03 11.81
N THR A 465 3.87 -29.35 10.58
CA THR A 465 4.86 -28.58 9.81
C THR A 465 4.47 -28.53 8.33
N THR A 466 4.95 -27.51 7.61
CA THR A 466 4.76 -27.38 6.15
C THR A 466 5.39 -28.54 5.39
N THR A 467 6.58 -29.00 5.79
CA THR A 467 7.26 -30.17 5.23
C THR A 467 6.38 -31.43 5.27
N LEU A 468 5.64 -31.65 6.37
CA LEU A 468 4.73 -32.79 6.49
C LEU A 468 3.40 -32.54 5.77
N SER A 469 2.86 -31.30 5.80
CA SER A 469 1.59 -31.01 5.14
C SER A 469 1.72 -31.12 3.62
N ARG A 470 2.87 -30.74 3.04
CA ARG A 470 3.16 -30.87 1.59
C ARG A 470 3.10 -32.31 1.07
N LEU A 471 3.20 -33.31 1.95
CA LEU A 471 3.08 -34.74 1.63
C LEU A 471 1.65 -35.29 1.78
N ASN A 472 0.69 -34.49 2.27
CA ASN A 472 -0.70 -34.91 2.44
C ASN A 472 -1.54 -34.65 1.18
N GLU A 473 -2.69 -35.33 1.10
CA GLU A 473 -3.65 -35.19 -0.01
C GLU A 473 -4.19 -33.76 -0.17
N MET A 474 -4.42 -33.37 -1.42
CA MET A 474 -5.03 -32.08 -1.79
C MET A 474 -6.55 -32.13 -1.67
N GLN A 475 -7.14 -30.96 -1.47
CA GLN A 475 -8.58 -30.70 -1.46
C GLN A 475 -8.90 -29.47 -2.30
N LEU A 476 -10.06 -29.45 -2.95
CA LEU A 476 -10.65 -28.21 -3.49
C LEU A 476 -11.87 -27.81 -2.66
N LEU A 477 -11.90 -26.56 -2.22
CA LEU A 477 -13.13 -25.88 -1.82
C LEU A 477 -13.68 -25.14 -3.03
N ILE A 478 -14.86 -25.53 -3.51
CA ILE A 478 -15.53 -24.96 -4.68
C ILE A 478 -16.75 -24.20 -4.18
N THR A 479 -16.80 -22.89 -4.40
CA THR A 479 -17.92 -22.05 -3.95
C THR A 479 -18.59 -21.36 -5.12
N LEU A 480 -19.89 -21.59 -5.28
CA LEU A 480 -20.59 -21.25 -6.51
C LEU A 480 -21.05 -19.80 -6.52
N ASP A 481 -20.89 -19.13 -7.65
CA ASP A 481 -21.61 -17.88 -7.92
C ASP A 481 -23.10 -18.15 -8.20
N THR A 482 -23.87 -17.09 -8.46
CA THR A 482 -25.29 -17.18 -8.81
C THR A 482 -25.57 -17.92 -10.14
N ASN A 483 -24.55 -18.19 -10.95
CA ASN A 483 -24.64 -18.88 -12.24
C ASN A 483 -24.24 -20.36 -12.14
N GLY A 484 -23.86 -20.87 -10.96
CA GLY A 484 -23.34 -22.22 -10.79
C GLY A 484 -21.90 -22.39 -11.29
N LEU A 485 -21.12 -21.31 -11.34
CA LEU A 485 -19.74 -21.28 -11.80
C LEU A 485 -18.77 -21.10 -10.63
N ALA A 486 -17.57 -21.66 -10.76
CA ALA A 486 -16.43 -21.30 -9.94
C ALA A 486 -15.10 -21.47 -10.70
N LYS A 487 -14.09 -20.67 -10.36
CA LYS A 487 -12.74 -20.73 -10.96
C LYS A 487 -11.65 -20.57 -9.92
N GLY A 488 -10.48 -21.14 -10.18
CA GLY A 488 -9.29 -20.96 -9.35
C GLY A 488 -8.04 -21.40 -10.08
N GLU A 489 -6.90 -21.28 -9.40
CA GLU A 489 -5.60 -21.69 -9.91
C GLU A 489 -4.75 -22.28 -8.78
N LEU A 490 -3.73 -23.07 -9.12
CA LEU A 490 -2.68 -23.53 -8.20
C LEU A 490 -1.32 -23.35 -8.86
N TYR A 491 -0.40 -22.70 -8.16
CA TYR A 491 1.03 -22.74 -8.46
C TYR A 491 1.68 -23.76 -7.52
N TRP A 492 2.59 -24.59 -8.03
CA TRP A 492 3.30 -25.60 -7.24
C TRP A 492 4.72 -25.80 -7.73
N ASP A 493 5.69 -25.69 -6.84
CA ASP A 493 7.12 -25.84 -7.07
C ASP A 493 7.75 -26.70 -5.96
N ASP A 494 9.07 -26.66 -5.76
CA ASP A 494 9.73 -27.34 -4.64
C ASP A 494 9.42 -26.65 -3.28
N GLY A 495 9.28 -25.33 -3.28
CA GLY A 495 8.97 -24.49 -2.11
C GLY A 495 10.20 -23.87 -1.44
N ASP A 496 11.42 -24.21 -1.89
CA ASP A 496 12.68 -23.88 -1.21
C ASP A 496 13.74 -23.23 -2.14
N SER A 497 13.62 -23.38 -3.47
CA SER A 497 14.64 -22.89 -4.43
C SER A 497 14.68 -21.36 -4.52
N VAL A 498 15.90 -20.80 -4.66
CA VAL A 498 16.08 -19.36 -4.91
C VAL A 498 15.66 -19.03 -6.34
N ILE A 499 14.75 -18.04 -6.47
CA ILE A 499 14.22 -17.58 -7.76
C ILE A 499 15.11 -16.44 -8.30
N ASP A 500 15.89 -16.74 -9.33
CA ASP A 500 16.74 -15.76 -10.04
C ASP A 500 16.01 -14.98 -11.13
N ASP A 501 15.21 -15.68 -11.93
CA ASP A 501 14.30 -15.11 -12.92
C ASP A 501 13.03 -15.96 -12.98
N ILE A 502 11.92 -15.40 -12.51
CA ILE A 502 10.60 -16.05 -12.43
C ILE A 502 10.09 -16.56 -13.78
N ASN A 503 10.57 -16.00 -14.90
CA ASN A 503 10.23 -16.46 -16.25
C ASN A 503 10.85 -17.84 -16.55
N THR A 504 12.08 -18.07 -16.08
CA THR A 504 12.83 -19.33 -16.22
C THR A 504 12.60 -20.30 -15.07
N TYR A 505 12.14 -19.81 -13.92
CA TYR A 505 11.88 -20.63 -12.74
C TYR A 505 10.82 -21.71 -13.02
N SER A 506 11.02 -22.86 -12.38
CA SER A 506 10.22 -24.04 -12.65
C SER A 506 9.10 -24.25 -11.65
N TYR A 507 7.90 -24.43 -12.18
CA TYR A 507 6.67 -24.67 -11.42
C TYR A 507 5.61 -25.34 -12.30
N TYR A 508 4.64 -25.97 -11.66
CA TYR A 508 3.35 -26.30 -12.22
C TYR A 508 2.39 -25.11 -12.07
N HIS A 509 1.57 -24.86 -13.08
CA HIS A 509 0.41 -23.98 -12.98
C HIS A 509 -0.84 -24.75 -13.41
N PHE A 510 -1.73 -25.02 -12.47
CA PHE A 510 -3.04 -25.61 -12.74
C PHE A 510 -4.12 -24.54 -12.74
N VAL A 511 -5.08 -24.65 -13.66
CA VAL A 511 -6.26 -23.81 -13.74
C VAL A 511 -7.50 -24.67 -13.55
N TYR A 512 -8.31 -24.35 -12.54
CA TYR A 512 -9.55 -25.03 -12.21
C TYR A 512 -10.74 -24.25 -12.73
N ASN A 513 -11.66 -24.93 -13.42
CA ASN A 513 -12.96 -24.40 -13.80
C ASN A 513 -14.04 -25.40 -13.38
N PHE A 514 -15.03 -24.94 -12.64
CA PHE A 514 -16.19 -25.73 -12.24
C PHE A 514 -17.47 -25.10 -12.79
N VAL A 515 -18.36 -25.95 -13.29
CA VAL A 515 -19.67 -25.58 -13.81
C VAL A 515 -20.69 -26.62 -13.32
N VAL A 516 -21.80 -26.18 -12.73
CA VAL A 516 -22.96 -27.03 -12.46
C VAL A 516 -24.19 -26.54 -13.22
N GLN A 517 -24.82 -27.47 -13.94
CA GLN A 517 -26.05 -27.29 -14.69
C GLN A 517 -27.11 -28.30 -14.21
N LYS A 518 -28.36 -28.11 -14.64
CA LYS A 518 -29.47 -28.98 -14.23
C LYS A 518 -29.25 -30.45 -14.58
N GLN A 519 -28.54 -30.72 -15.68
CA GLN A 519 -28.28 -32.08 -16.16
C GLN A 519 -27.04 -32.71 -15.50
N ASN A 520 -25.98 -31.94 -15.27
CA ASN A 520 -24.69 -32.45 -14.80
C ASN A 520 -23.82 -31.36 -14.13
N ALA A 521 -22.74 -31.79 -13.49
CA ALA A 521 -21.64 -30.95 -13.08
C ALA A 521 -20.33 -31.39 -13.76
N VAL A 522 -19.43 -30.42 -13.95
CA VAL A 522 -18.13 -30.60 -14.60
C VAL A 522 -17.05 -29.84 -13.82
N LEU A 523 -16.04 -30.55 -13.35
CA LEU A 523 -14.76 -29.99 -12.91
C LEU A 523 -13.72 -30.23 -14.00
N ASN A 524 -13.20 -29.17 -14.60
CA ASN A 524 -12.07 -29.21 -15.53
C ASN A 524 -10.81 -28.66 -14.84
N ILE A 525 -9.76 -29.47 -14.78
CA ILE A 525 -8.44 -29.13 -14.27
C ILE A 525 -7.50 -29.10 -15.48
N THR A 526 -6.91 -27.96 -15.79
CA THR A 526 -5.97 -27.79 -16.92
C THR A 526 -4.57 -27.49 -16.41
N LEU A 527 -3.56 -28.20 -16.91
CA LEU A 527 -2.15 -27.91 -16.65
C LEU A 527 -1.66 -26.86 -17.66
N ALA A 528 -1.64 -25.60 -17.24
CA ALA A 528 -1.31 -24.45 -18.08
C ALA A 528 0.20 -24.25 -18.27
N LYS A 529 1.01 -24.61 -17.27
CA LYS A 529 2.49 -24.65 -17.36
C LYS A 529 3.04 -25.86 -16.61
N GLN A 530 4.01 -26.53 -17.22
CA GLN A 530 4.89 -27.51 -16.60
C GLN A 530 6.28 -27.34 -17.22
N THR A 531 7.30 -27.08 -16.41
CA THR A 531 8.71 -26.92 -16.86
C THR A 531 9.71 -27.84 -16.17
N ALA A 532 9.29 -28.52 -15.10
CA ALA A 532 10.05 -29.58 -14.42
C ALA A 532 9.08 -30.68 -13.97
N THR A 533 9.55 -31.60 -13.11
CA THR A 533 8.70 -32.56 -12.41
C THR A 533 8.87 -32.36 -10.91
N PHE A 534 7.78 -32.11 -10.22
CA PHE A 534 7.69 -32.01 -8.76
C PHE A 534 6.78 -33.11 -8.22
N ASP A 535 7.06 -33.54 -6.99
CA ASP A 535 6.17 -34.40 -6.23
C ASP A 535 4.95 -33.58 -5.78
N LEU A 536 3.79 -33.89 -6.37
CA LEU A 536 2.49 -33.39 -5.96
C LEU A 536 1.64 -34.58 -5.48
N THR A 537 0.71 -34.35 -4.56
CA THR A 537 -0.15 -35.43 -4.04
C THR A 537 -1.42 -35.58 -4.85
N THR A 538 -2.24 -36.58 -4.54
CA THR A 538 -3.54 -36.76 -5.19
C THR A 538 -4.55 -35.74 -4.65
N LEU A 539 -5.45 -35.29 -5.52
CA LEU A 539 -6.63 -34.52 -5.14
C LEU A 539 -7.75 -35.51 -4.80
N ASP A 540 -8.02 -35.65 -3.51
CA ASP A 540 -8.89 -36.70 -2.94
C ASP A 540 -10.24 -36.17 -2.43
N ASN A 541 -10.32 -34.86 -2.17
CA ASN A 541 -11.47 -34.22 -1.54
C ASN A 541 -11.98 -33.03 -2.36
N LEU A 542 -13.28 -33.00 -2.63
CA LEU A 542 -13.99 -31.84 -3.17
C LEU A 542 -15.10 -31.45 -2.19
N GLU A 543 -15.05 -30.23 -1.66
CA GLU A 543 -16.13 -29.65 -0.85
C GLU A 543 -16.77 -28.53 -1.66
N ILE A 544 -18.08 -28.63 -1.92
CA ILE A 544 -18.79 -27.75 -2.85
C ILE A 544 -19.96 -27.06 -2.14
N PHE A 545 -19.89 -25.73 -2.01
CA PHE A 545 -20.93 -24.92 -1.37
C PHE A 545 -21.88 -24.28 -2.40
N GLY A 546 -23.17 -24.23 -2.04
CA GLY A 546 -24.24 -23.72 -2.90
C GLY A 546 -24.73 -24.70 -3.97
N TYR A 547 -24.37 -25.99 -3.88
CA TYR A 547 -24.70 -27.02 -4.88
C TYR A 547 -26.22 -27.24 -5.01
N PRO A 548 -26.86 -26.83 -6.13
CA PRO A 548 -28.30 -26.60 -6.15
C PRO A 548 -29.15 -27.86 -6.42
N TYR A 549 -28.58 -28.90 -7.04
CA TYR A 549 -29.27 -30.12 -7.49
C TYR A 549 -28.91 -31.35 -6.63
N THR A 550 -29.64 -32.46 -6.79
CA THR A 550 -29.28 -33.72 -6.13
C THR A 550 -28.24 -34.47 -7.00
N PRO A 551 -27.01 -34.71 -6.52
CA PRO A 551 -25.96 -35.31 -7.36
C PRO A 551 -26.09 -36.84 -7.46
N ASN A 552 -26.01 -37.38 -8.67
CA ASN A 552 -25.92 -38.82 -8.90
C ASN A 552 -24.44 -39.26 -8.94
N LEU A 553 -23.80 -39.43 -7.77
CA LEU A 553 -22.37 -39.76 -7.68
C LEU A 553 -22.00 -41.11 -8.32
N ASN A 554 -22.95 -42.02 -8.55
CA ASN A 554 -22.73 -43.29 -9.28
C ASN A 554 -22.53 -43.09 -10.79
N SER A 555 -22.88 -41.93 -11.34
CA SER A 555 -22.65 -41.59 -12.75
C SER A 555 -21.24 -41.01 -13.02
N ALA A 556 -20.43 -40.84 -11.97
CA ALA A 556 -19.18 -40.12 -12.04
C ALA A 556 -18.19 -40.72 -13.05
N LYS A 557 -17.56 -39.85 -13.83
CA LYS A 557 -16.55 -40.20 -14.84
C LYS A 557 -15.36 -39.27 -14.73
N LEU A 558 -14.15 -39.83 -14.69
CA LEU A 558 -12.89 -39.11 -14.81
C LEU A 558 -12.31 -39.36 -16.21
N ASN A 559 -12.15 -38.30 -16.98
CA ASN A 559 -11.69 -38.33 -18.37
C ASN A 559 -12.56 -39.27 -19.25
N GLY A 560 -13.88 -39.27 -19.01
CA GLY A 560 -14.85 -40.12 -19.71
C GLY A 560 -14.97 -41.56 -19.17
N ASN A 561 -14.00 -42.05 -18.39
CA ASN A 561 -14.03 -43.38 -17.80
C ASN A 561 -14.80 -43.37 -16.48
N PRO A 562 -15.70 -44.34 -16.21
CA PRO A 562 -16.40 -44.45 -14.93
C PRO A 562 -15.44 -44.51 -13.73
N VAL A 563 -15.77 -43.81 -12.65
CA VAL A 563 -15.03 -43.83 -11.38
C VAL A 563 -15.98 -44.06 -10.21
N SER A 564 -15.59 -44.94 -9.29
CA SER A 564 -16.38 -45.23 -8.09
C SER A 564 -16.09 -44.18 -7.01
N ILE A 565 -17.06 -43.31 -6.74
CA ILE A 565 -17.00 -42.40 -5.59
C ILE A 565 -17.39 -43.18 -4.33
N ASN A 566 -16.63 -43.02 -3.25
CA ASN A 566 -16.97 -43.63 -1.96
C ASN A 566 -18.17 -42.90 -1.31
N THR A 567 -19.36 -43.50 -1.44
CA THR A 567 -20.63 -42.98 -0.90
C THR A 567 -20.76 -43.13 0.62
N ALA A 568 -19.84 -43.82 1.31
CA ALA A 568 -19.81 -43.86 2.77
C ALA A 568 -19.05 -42.67 3.39
N THR A 569 -18.15 -42.04 2.62
CA THR A 569 -17.41 -40.84 3.04
C THR A 569 -17.86 -39.56 2.33
N SER A 570 -18.56 -39.69 1.21
CA SER A 570 -19.17 -38.58 0.46
C SER A 570 -20.60 -38.29 0.95
N SER A 571 -21.03 -37.04 0.94
CA SER A 571 -22.36 -36.63 1.42
C SER A 571 -22.92 -35.43 0.65
N TYR A 572 -24.25 -35.32 0.62
CA TYR A 572 -24.96 -34.14 0.11
C TYR A 572 -26.09 -33.74 1.07
N SER A 573 -26.21 -32.45 1.34
CA SER A 573 -27.30 -31.87 2.13
C SER A 573 -28.18 -30.99 1.24
N PRO A 574 -29.45 -31.37 0.98
CA PRO A 574 -30.36 -30.54 0.19
C PRO A 574 -30.81 -29.27 0.93
N PHE A 575 -30.53 -29.16 2.24
CA PHE A 575 -30.86 -28.01 3.08
C PHE A 575 -29.74 -26.96 3.09
N THR A 576 -28.49 -27.38 3.36
CA THR A 576 -27.33 -26.47 3.39
C THR A 576 -26.70 -26.26 2.01
N LYS A 577 -27.08 -27.08 1.02
CA LYS A 577 -26.51 -27.10 -0.34
C LYS A 577 -25.00 -27.36 -0.35
N ILE A 578 -24.53 -28.19 0.57
CA ILE A 578 -23.14 -28.63 0.66
C ILE A 578 -23.04 -30.04 0.06
N LEU A 579 -22.12 -30.24 -0.89
CA LEU A 579 -21.75 -31.52 -1.48
C LEU A 579 -20.27 -31.80 -1.19
N ASN A 580 -20.01 -32.85 -0.41
CA ASN A 580 -18.67 -33.33 -0.11
C ASN A 580 -18.43 -34.66 -0.83
N ILE A 581 -17.40 -34.69 -1.69
CA ILE A 581 -16.93 -35.88 -2.39
C ILE A 581 -15.54 -36.21 -1.85
N THR A 582 -15.42 -37.37 -1.20
CA THR A 582 -14.15 -37.86 -0.62
C THR A 582 -13.87 -39.24 -1.18
N THR A 583 -12.73 -39.43 -1.85
CA THR A 583 -12.30 -40.71 -2.41
C THR A 583 -10.77 -40.77 -2.41
N THR A 584 -10.19 -41.88 -1.96
CA THR A 584 -8.73 -42.01 -1.82
C THR A 584 -8.05 -42.20 -3.18
N ASN A 585 -6.94 -41.50 -3.42
CA ASN A 585 -6.21 -41.44 -4.69
C ASN A 585 -7.10 -41.03 -5.90
N PHE A 586 -8.05 -40.11 -5.70
CA PHE A 586 -9.14 -39.88 -6.66
C PHE A 586 -8.68 -39.24 -7.97
N ILE A 587 -7.91 -38.14 -7.90
CA ILE A 587 -7.31 -37.50 -9.07
C ILE A 587 -5.81 -37.39 -8.86
N ASN A 588 -5.04 -38.21 -9.59
CA ASN A 588 -3.58 -38.14 -9.59
C ASN A 588 -3.09 -37.05 -10.55
N LEU A 589 -2.50 -35.99 -9.98
CA LEU A 589 -1.98 -34.81 -10.69
C LEU A 589 -0.52 -34.97 -11.16
N ASN A 590 0.22 -35.99 -10.70
CA ASN A 590 1.59 -36.28 -11.18
C ASN A 590 1.64 -36.92 -12.56
N ILE A 591 0.50 -37.42 -13.06
CA ILE A 591 0.44 -38.02 -14.39
C ILE A 591 0.58 -36.90 -15.42
N ASN A 592 1.67 -36.88 -16.17
CA ASN A 592 1.90 -35.90 -17.24
C ASN A 592 0.73 -35.93 -18.25
N ARG A 593 -0.14 -34.92 -18.16
CA ARG A 593 -1.42 -34.83 -18.84
C ARG A 593 -1.84 -33.36 -18.94
N PRO A 594 -2.36 -32.90 -20.10
CA PRO A 594 -2.77 -31.50 -20.25
C PRO A 594 -4.03 -31.14 -19.44
N SER A 595 -4.91 -32.11 -19.16
CA SER A 595 -6.15 -31.85 -18.40
C SER A 595 -6.79 -33.10 -17.79
N TRP A 596 -7.50 -32.90 -16.67
CA TRP A 596 -8.40 -33.86 -16.04
C TRP A 596 -9.82 -33.31 -16.04
N ILE A 597 -10.78 -34.08 -16.55
CA ILE A 597 -12.20 -33.68 -16.60
C ILE A 597 -13.00 -34.68 -15.76
N LEU A 598 -13.51 -34.24 -14.62
CA LEU A 598 -14.43 -35.00 -13.78
C LEU A 598 -15.87 -34.52 -14.04
N THR A 599 -16.78 -35.46 -14.31
CA THR A 599 -18.19 -35.17 -14.58
C THR A 599 -19.12 -36.10 -13.82
N TRP A 600 -20.28 -35.62 -13.38
CA TRP A 600 -21.38 -36.45 -12.86
C TRP A 600 -22.74 -35.81 -13.16
N ASP A 601 -23.78 -36.64 -13.27
CA ASP A 601 -25.15 -36.23 -13.57
C ASP A 601 -25.89 -35.73 -12.32
N ASN A 602 -26.95 -34.94 -12.54
CA ASN A 602 -27.86 -34.41 -11.53
C ASN A 602 -29.28 -34.98 -11.69
N GLN A 603 -30.00 -35.05 -10.57
CA GLN A 603 -31.41 -35.48 -10.47
C GLN A 603 -32.33 -34.28 -10.15
#